data_AF-A0A9Q9E3R0-F1
#
_entry.id   AF-A0A9Q9E3R0-F1
#
_cell.length_a   1.000
_cell.length_b   1.000
_cell.length_c   1.000
_cell.angle_alpha   90.00
_cell.angle_beta   90.00
_cell.angle_gamma   90.00
#
_symmetry.space_group_name_H-M   'P 1'
#
loop_
_entity.id
_entity.type
_entity.pdbx_description
1 polymer ?
#
loop_
_entity_poly.entity_id
_entity_poly.type
_entity_poly.pdbx_seq_one_letter_code
_entity_poly.pdbx_strand_id
1 'polypeptide(L)'
;MAKRFWAQIIEMDEEIEAASIPGVTDHESAADALVTDFVGAMGGEITEGAVRVWVEGGGQEKVYDWSAEFDMPDDNAIGDEDIEVEGEIVLTERMH
;
A
#
# COMPACT_ATOMS: atom_id res chain seq x y z
N MET A 1 20.47 -15.13 6.63
CA MET A 1 20.04 -13.76 6.94
C MET A 1 18.60 -13.63 6.52
N ALA A 2 17.76 -12.94 7.30
CA ALA A 2 16.40 -12.63 6.86
C ALA A 2 16.49 -11.70 5.64
N LYS A 3 15.62 -11.92 4.64
CA LYS A 3 15.51 -11.00 3.51
C LYS A 3 14.90 -9.70 4.02
N ARG A 4 15.48 -8.55 3.67
CA ARG A 4 14.90 -7.24 3.96
C ARG A 4 14.33 -6.67 2.68
N PHE A 5 13.04 -6.36 2.70
CA PHE A 5 12.34 -5.78 1.57
C PHE A 5 12.26 -4.26 1.75
N TRP A 6 12.34 -3.56 0.63
CA TRP A 6 12.15 -2.13 0.53
C TRP A 6 11.02 -1.88 -0.44
N ALA A 7 10.16 -0.92 -0.14
CA ALA A 7 9.03 -0.53 -0.97
C ALA A 7 8.96 0.99 -1.10
N GLN A 8 8.41 1.48 -2.22
CA GLN A 8 8.25 2.91 -2.48
C GLN A 8 7.05 3.16 -3.39
N ILE A 9 6.24 4.17 -3.06
CA ILE A 9 5.16 4.66 -3.92
C ILE A 9 5.76 5.48 -5.08
N ILE A 10 5.33 5.22 -6.31
CA ILE A 10 5.93 5.76 -7.54
C ILE A 10 5.07 6.81 -8.27
N GLU A 11 3.78 6.90 -7.98
CA GLU A 11 2.83 7.72 -8.75
C GLU A 11 2.08 8.71 -7.85
N MET A 12 2.79 9.72 -7.35
CA MET A 12 2.21 10.66 -6.39
C MET A 12 2.58 12.13 -6.57
N ASP A 13 3.15 12.52 -7.72
CA ASP A 13 3.69 13.87 -8.00
C ASP A 13 4.77 14.36 -7.00
N GLU A 14 5.00 13.64 -5.91
CA GLU A 14 5.95 13.89 -4.82
C GLU A 14 6.89 12.68 -4.66
N GLU A 15 8.18 12.93 -4.43
CA GLU A 15 9.15 11.88 -4.13
C GLU A 15 8.88 11.31 -2.73
N ILE A 16 8.04 10.27 -2.66
CA ILE A 16 7.90 9.47 -1.45
C ILE A 16 9.18 8.66 -1.24
N GLU A 17 9.80 8.78 -0.08
CA GLU A 17 11.01 8.00 0.24
C GLU A 17 10.72 6.51 0.36
N ALA A 18 11.71 5.70 0.00
CA ALA A 18 11.64 4.26 0.16
C ALA A 18 11.62 3.86 1.64
N ALA A 19 10.74 2.94 2.01
CA ALA A 19 10.65 2.39 3.36
C ALA A 19 11.12 0.93 3.39
N SER A 20 11.86 0.56 4.45
CA SER A 20 12.17 -0.85 4.73
C SER A 20 10.96 -1.49 5.40
N ILE A 21 10.48 -2.61 4.86
CA ILE A 21 9.31 -3.32 5.38
C ILE A 21 9.76 -4.53 6.21
N PRO A 22 9.65 -4.48 7.56
CA PRO A 22 10.02 -5.59 8.42
C PRO A 22 8.92 -6.67 8.44
N GLY A 23 9.30 -7.93 8.68
CA GLY A 23 8.33 -9.01 8.97
C GLY A 23 7.69 -9.68 7.74
N VAL A 24 7.92 -9.15 6.55
CA VAL A 24 7.40 -9.71 5.28
C VAL A 24 8.36 -10.74 4.66
N THR A 25 7.80 -11.67 3.88
CA THR A 25 8.54 -12.80 3.29
C THR A 25 8.73 -12.72 1.78
N ASP A 26 7.98 -11.84 1.12
CA ASP A 26 7.85 -11.71 -0.33
C ASP A 26 7.50 -10.27 -0.72
N HIS A 27 7.51 -10.00 -2.03
CA HIS A 27 7.34 -8.65 -2.56
C HIS A 27 5.89 -8.16 -2.45
N GLU A 28 4.92 -9.06 -2.60
CA GLU A 28 3.49 -8.73 -2.54
C GLU A 28 3.12 -8.29 -1.13
N SER A 29 3.53 -9.05 -0.12
CA SER A 29 3.34 -8.67 1.29
C SER A 29 4.03 -7.34 1.65
N ALA A 30 5.17 -7.04 1.02
CA ALA A 30 5.87 -5.78 1.22
C ALA A 30 5.15 -4.59 0.58
N ALA A 31 4.59 -4.79 -0.61
CA ALA A 31 3.73 -3.82 -1.28
C ALA A 31 2.47 -3.54 -0.45
N ASP A 32 1.77 -4.60 -0.03
CA ASP A 32 0.53 -4.55 0.74
C ASP A 32 0.70 -3.76 2.04
N ALA A 33 1.75 -4.08 2.81
CA ALA A 33 2.04 -3.39 4.06
C ALA A 33 2.28 -1.88 3.87
N LEU A 34 3.07 -1.50 2.86
CA LEU A 34 3.33 -0.08 2.60
C LEU A 34 2.07 0.65 2.13
N VAL A 35 1.30 0.05 1.21
CA VAL A 35 0.08 0.66 0.67
C VAL A 35 -0.96 0.81 1.78
N THR A 36 -1.13 -0.19 2.64
CA THR A 36 -2.04 -0.14 3.78
C THR A 36 -1.70 1.00 4.73
N ASP A 37 -0.43 1.10 5.16
CA ASP A 37 0.03 2.18 6.04
C ASP A 37 -0.15 3.55 5.37
N PHE A 38 0.16 3.65 4.08
CA PHE A 38 0.07 4.88 3.31
C PHE A 38 -1.38 5.36 3.14
N VAL A 39 -2.26 4.48 2.66
CA VAL A 39 -3.68 4.75 2.45
C VAL A 39 -4.39 5.09 3.76
N GLY A 40 -4.06 4.36 4.84
CA GLY A 40 -4.56 4.66 6.18
C GLY A 40 -4.12 6.03 6.70
N ALA A 41 -2.87 6.43 6.44
CA ALA A 41 -2.37 7.76 6.81
C ALA A 41 -3.04 8.90 6.02
N MET A 42 -3.40 8.64 4.76
CA MET A 42 -4.13 9.58 3.90
C MET A 42 -5.64 9.59 4.14
N GLY A 43 -6.16 8.75 5.06
CA GLY A 43 -7.59 8.67 5.32
C GLY A 43 -8.42 8.29 4.09
N GLY A 44 -7.83 7.55 3.14
CA GLY A 44 -8.49 7.15 1.89
C GLY A 44 -8.64 8.25 0.83
N GLU A 45 -7.95 9.40 0.95
CA GLU A 45 -7.95 10.44 -0.09
C GLU A 45 -7.42 9.95 -1.45
N ILE A 46 -6.57 8.92 -1.43
CA ILE A 46 -5.99 8.31 -2.62
C ILE A 46 -6.41 6.85 -2.66
N THR A 47 -7.04 6.46 -3.77
CA THR A 47 -7.60 5.12 -3.99
C THR A 47 -6.84 4.33 -5.03
N GLU A 48 -5.81 4.88 -5.68
CA GLU A 48 -5.03 4.15 -6.67
C GLU A 48 -3.61 4.70 -6.80
N GLY A 49 -2.71 3.85 -7.27
CA GLY A 49 -1.34 4.23 -7.60
C GLY A 49 -0.49 3.02 -7.94
N ALA A 50 0.82 3.19 -7.84
CA ALA A 50 1.76 2.09 -7.99
C ALA A 50 2.80 2.07 -6.87
N VAL A 51 3.28 0.87 -6.54
CA VAL A 51 4.32 0.62 -5.55
C VAL A 51 5.39 -0.27 -6.15
N ARG A 52 6.65 0.15 -6.01
CA ARG A 52 7.82 -0.65 -6.40
C ARG A 52 8.44 -1.30 -5.17
N VAL A 53 8.90 -2.53 -5.31
CA VAL A 53 9.46 -3.34 -4.22
C VAL A 53 10.74 -4.03 -4.67
N TRP A 54 11.77 -4.02 -3.83
CA TRP A 54 13.05 -4.71 -4.08
C TRP A 54 13.63 -5.30 -2.79
N VAL A 55 14.54 -6.27 -2.93
CA VAL A 55 15.25 -6.89 -1.79
C VAL A 55 16.61 -6.23 -1.60
N GLU A 56 16.95 -5.92 -0.34
CA GLU A 56 18.27 -5.46 0.07
C GLU A 56 19.37 -6.42 -0.44
N GLY A 57 20.41 -5.87 -1.05
CA GLY A 57 21.53 -6.66 -1.57
C GLY A 57 21.35 -7.18 -3.01
N GLY A 58 20.39 -6.64 -3.78
CA GLY A 58 20.29 -6.86 -5.23
C GLY A 58 19.24 -7.89 -5.65
N GLY A 59 18.14 -8.01 -4.91
CA GLY A 59 16.99 -8.78 -5.38
C GLY A 59 16.29 -8.13 -6.58
N GLN A 60 15.42 -8.91 -7.22
CA GLN A 60 14.59 -8.44 -8.32
C GLN A 60 13.69 -7.28 -7.86
N GLU A 61 13.64 -6.22 -8.67
CA GLU A 61 12.64 -5.17 -8.51
C GLU A 61 11.32 -5.64 -9.14
N LYS A 62 10.23 -5.47 -8.41
CA LYS A 62 8.86 -5.71 -8.89
C LYS A 62 8.03 -4.46 -8.69
N VAL A 63 7.12 -4.21 -9.61
CA VAL A 63 6.16 -3.11 -9.53
C VAL A 63 4.77 -3.69 -9.45
N TYR A 64 3.97 -3.15 -8.54
CA TYR A 64 2.57 -3.51 -8.36
C TYR A 64 1.73 -2.25 -8.54
N ASP A 65 0.74 -2.33 -9.41
CA ASP A 65 -0.36 -1.39 -9.43
C ASP A 65 -1.27 -1.72 -8.25
N TRP A 66 -1.75 -0.70 -7.55
CA TRP A 66 -2.61 -0.87 -6.40
C TRP A 66 -3.85 0.01 -6.51
N SER A 67 -4.96 -0.51 -5.99
CA SER A 67 -6.18 0.25 -5.78
C SER A 67 -6.78 -0.07 -4.41
N ALA A 68 -7.34 0.93 -3.75
CA ALA A 68 -8.08 0.80 -2.50
C ALA A 68 -9.56 1.10 -2.77
N GLU A 69 -10.42 0.14 -2.45
CA GLU A 69 -11.88 0.29 -2.50
C GLU A 69 -12.39 0.42 -1.07
N PHE A 70 -13.19 1.45 -0.81
CA PHE A 70 -13.75 1.73 0.51
C PHE A 70 -15.27 1.64 0.48
N ASP A 71 -15.82 0.79 1.33
CA ASP A 71 -17.26 0.75 1.55
C ASP A 71 -17.64 1.72 2.65
N MET A 72 -18.20 2.87 2.25
CA MET A 72 -18.75 3.83 3.21
C MET A 72 -20.05 3.27 3.80
N PRO A 73 -20.21 3.27 5.13
CA PRO A 73 -21.48 2.92 5.74
C PRO A 73 -22.55 3.96 5.36
N ASP A 74 -23.78 3.50 5.18
CA ASP A 74 -24.92 4.37 4.84
C ASP A 74 -25.05 5.57 5.80
N ASP A 75 -25.28 6.77 5.24
CA ASP A 75 -25.41 8.06 5.95
C ASP A 75 -26.41 8.04 7.14
N ASN A 76 -27.31 7.06 7.20
CA ASN A 76 -28.31 6.92 8.25
C ASN A 76 -27.78 6.32 9.57
N ALA A 77 -26.53 5.86 9.61
CA ALA A 77 -25.88 5.34 10.82
C ALA A 77 -24.91 6.33 11.48
N ILE A 78 -24.79 7.56 10.94
CA ILE A 78 -23.85 8.57 11.43
C ILE A 78 -24.39 9.19 12.74
N GLY A 79 -24.09 8.54 13.87
CA GLY A 79 -24.01 9.21 15.16
C GLY A 79 -22.68 9.96 15.30
N ASP A 80 -22.51 10.75 16.36
CA ASP A 80 -21.27 11.48 16.74
C ASP A 80 -20.06 10.56 17.07
N GLU A 81 -20.02 9.33 16.54
CA GLU A 81 -18.96 8.34 16.78
C GLU A 81 -18.06 8.23 15.54
N ASP A 82 -16.75 8.04 15.78
CA ASP A 82 -15.76 7.85 14.72
C ASP A 82 -16.18 6.68 13.82
N ILE A 83 -16.38 6.94 12.53
CA ILE A 83 -16.83 5.94 11.57
C ILE A 83 -15.63 5.08 11.14
N GLU A 84 -15.66 3.79 11.46
CA GLU A 84 -14.73 2.82 10.88
C GLU A 84 -15.15 2.50 9.44
N VAL A 85 -14.23 2.71 8.50
CA VAL A 85 -14.43 2.40 7.08
C VAL A 85 -13.69 1.11 6.77
N GLU A 86 -14.40 0.11 6.26
CA GLU A 86 -13.76 -1.11 5.74
C GLU A 86 -13.21 -0.81 4.33
N GLY A 87 -11.93 -1.09 4.14
CA GLY A 87 -11.25 -0.92 2.86
C GLY A 87 -10.57 -2.21 2.41
N GLU A 88 -10.65 -2.52 1.12
CA GLU A 88 -9.91 -3.61 0.47
C GLU A 88 -8.83 -3.03 -0.43
N ILE A 89 -7.58 -3.51 -0.27
CA ILE A 89 -6.46 -3.17 -1.15
C ILE A 89 -6.26 -4.32 -2.14
N VAL A 90 -6.28 -3.98 -3.42
CA VAL A 90 -6.03 -4.90 -4.52
C VAL A 90 -4.68 -4.59 -5.12
N LEU A 91 -3.81 -5.59 -5.20
CA LEU A 91 -2.50 -5.51 -5.83
C LEU A 91 -2.47 -6.29 -7.14
N THR A 92 -1.96 -5.66 -8.20
CA THR A 92 -1.74 -6.29 -9.50
C THR A 92 -0.29 -6.12 -9.91
N GLU A 93 0.46 -7.22 -10.06
CA GLU A 93 1.84 -7.15 -10.54
C GLU A 93 1.88 -6.61 -11.98
N ARG A 94 2.66 -5.55 -12.19
CA ARG A 94 2.86 -4.94 -13.51
C ARG A 94 3.81 -5.83 -14.32
N MET A 95 3.24 -6.71 -15.13
CA MET A 95 3.98 -7.62 -16.01
C MET A 95 4.58 -6.82 -17.17
N HIS A 96 5.88 -6.55 -17.11
CA HIS A 96 6.67 -5.93 -18.19
C HIS A 96 7.15 -6.95 -19.24
#